data_AF-A0A2W5QHW9-F1
#
_entry.id   AF-A0A2W5QHW9-F1
#
_cell.length_a   1.000
_cell.length_b   1.000
_cell.length_c   1.000
_cell.angle_alpha   90.00
_cell.angle_beta   90.00
_cell.angle_gamma   90.00
#
_symmetry.space_group_name_H-M   'P 1'
#
loop_
_entity.id
_entity.type
_entity.pdbx_description
1 polymer ?
#
loop_
_entity_poly.entity_id
_entity_poly.type
_entity_poly.pdbx_seq_one_letter_code
_entity_poly.pdbx_strand_id
1 'polypeptide(L)'
;MQLSRTALVIIASAMTAAAAPALAGNYAEGDPRPKAAASQTSVSDVSSQTRQWMATAPTVGYPEGNPRAVVQTGQKTRAQVQAEAVAWVASGMSQVAYSNASKDSMGPSYKRAEQEFARLRGQGGSVASQ
;
A
#
# COMPACT_ATOMS: atom_id res chain seq x y z
N MET A 1 -40.54 8.87 -21.96
CA MET A 1 -39.37 9.76 -22.05
C MET A 1 -38.62 9.45 -23.33
N GLN A 2 -38.74 10.29 -24.37
CA GLN A 2 -37.96 10.13 -25.61
C GLN A 2 -36.65 10.91 -25.44
N LEU A 3 -35.56 10.20 -25.20
CA LEU A 3 -34.22 10.80 -25.23
C LEU A 3 -33.89 11.15 -26.68
N SER A 4 -33.71 12.44 -26.96
CA SER A 4 -33.36 12.97 -28.26
C SER A 4 -32.08 12.30 -28.77
N ARG A 5 -32.04 11.89 -30.05
CA ARG A 5 -30.86 11.23 -30.67
C ARG A 5 -29.54 11.98 -30.40
N THR A 6 -29.59 13.30 -30.29
CA THR A 6 -28.45 14.16 -29.96
C THR A 6 -27.88 13.90 -28.56
N ALA A 7 -28.73 13.66 -27.56
CA ALA A 7 -28.30 13.35 -26.20
C ALA A 7 -27.60 11.98 -26.14
N LEU A 8 -28.07 11.01 -26.93
CA LEU A 8 -27.44 9.69 -27.04
C LEU A 8 -26.02 9.78 -27.63
N VAL A 9 -25.82 10.62 -28.65
CA VAL A 9 -24.50 10.80 -29.30
C VAL A 9 -23.50 11.47 -28.36
N ILE A 10 -23.93 12.46 -27.58
CA ILE A 10 -23.06 13.15 -26.61
C ILE A 10 -22.64 12.19 -25.49
N ILE A 11 -23.58 11.42 -24.96
CA ILE A 11 -23.30 10.43 -23.91
C ILE A 11 -22.37 9.34 -24.43
N ALA A 12 -22.60 8.83 -25.64
CA ALA A 12 -21.74 7.82 -26.25
C ALA A 12 -20.30 8.35 -26.45
N SER A 13 -20.16 9.60 -26.92
CA SER A 13 -18.86 10.23 -27.13
C SER A 13 -18.09 10.43 -25.82
N ALA A 14 -18.79 10.85 -24.76
CA ALA A 14 -18.21 11.00 -23.43
C ALA A 14 -17.77 9.65 -22.82
N MET A 15 -18.54 8.58 -23.03
CA MET A 15 -18.17 7.24 -22.58
C MET A 15 -16.97 6.66 -23.34
N THR A 16 -16.85 6.91 -24.65
CA THR A 16 -15.69 6.46 -25.44
C THR A 16 -14.40 7.16 -25.00
N ALA A 17 -14.45 8.45 -24.67
CA ALA A 17 -13.29 9.18 -24.17
C ALA A 17 -12.83 8.70 -22.78
N ALA A 18 -13.76 8.36 -21.90
CA ALA A 18 -13.47 7.86 -20.55
C ALA A 18 -12.90 6.43 -20.53
N ALA A 19 -13.19 5.62 -21.55
CA ALA A 19 -12.70 4.24 -21.67
C ALA A 19 -11.35 4.12 -22.41
N ALA A 20 -10.88 5.18 -23.07
CA ALA A 20 -9.61 5.17 -23.81
C ALA A 20 -8.39 4.73 -22.97
N PRO A 21 -8.25 5.12 -21.68
CA PRO A 21 -7.14 4.66 -20.85
C PRO A 21 -7.18 3.16 -20.51
N ALA A 22 -8.33 2.49 -20.67
CA ALA A 22 -8.48 1.06 -20.37
C ALA A 22 -8.06 0.14 -21.54
N LEU A 23 -8.04 0.65 -22.77
CA LEU A 23 -7.63 -0.12 -23.97
C LEU A 23 -6.13 0.07 -24.32
N ALA A 24 -5.51 1.16 -23.88
CA ALA A 24 -4.07 1.33 -23.96
C ALA A 24 -3.42 0.54 -22.81
N GLY A 25 -3.17 -0.75 -23.03
CA GLY A 25 -2.43 -1.56 -22.06
C GLY A 25 -1.11 -0.88 -21.67
N ASN A 26 -0.70 -1.00 -20.41
CA ASN A 26 0.56 -0.43 -19.87
C ASN A 26 1.84 -1.12 -20.43
N TYR A 27 1.71 -1.79 -21.57
CA TYR A 27 2.75 -2.57 -22.22
C TYR A 27 3.11 -1.87 -23.53
N ALA A 28 4.38 -1.51 -23.70
CA ALA A 28 4.88 -1.30 -25.05
C ALA A 28 4.90 -2.67 -25.73
N GLU A 29 4.43 -2.76 -26.97
CA GLU A 29 4.48 -4.02 -27.75
C GLU A 29 5.89 -4.62 -27.66
N GLY A 30 6.03 -5.77 -26.99
CA GLY A 30 7.29 -6.50 -26.85
C GLY A 30 8.09 -6.33 -25.53
N ASP A 31 7.75 -5.42 -24.61
CA ASP A 31 8.36 -5.36 -23.27
C ASP A 31 7.35 -5.83 -22.20
N PRO A 32 7.59 -6.99 -21.55
CA PRO A 32 6.66 -7.53 -20.54
C PRO A 32 6.67 -6.72 -19.23
N ARG A 33 7.56 -5.74 -19.08
CA ARG A 33 7.64 -4.93 -17.87
C ARG A 33 6.58 -3.83 -17.90
N PRO A 34 5.74 -3.72 -16.85
CA PRO A 34 4.75 -2.66 -16.76
C PRO A 34 5.46 -1.30 -16.74
N LYS A 35 5.08 -0.39 -17.63
CA LYS A 35 5.53 1.00 -17.54
C LYS A 35 4.88 1.63 -16.31
N ALA A 36 5.69 2.21 -15.43
CA ALA A 36 5.19 2.90 -14.25
C ALA A 36 4.37 4.12 -14.68
N ALA A 37 3.06 4.06 -14.50
CA ALA A 37 2.21 5.24 -14.62
C ALA A 37 2.47 6.15 -13.41
N ALA A 38 2.71 7.43 -13.66
CA ALA A 38 2.72 8.40 -12.58
C ALA A 38 1.31 8.50 -11.97
N SER A 39 1.21 8.36 -10.65
CA SER A 39 -0.05 8.58 -9.94
C SER A 39 -0.54 9.99 -10.24
N GLN A 40 -1.76 10.11 -10.78
CA GLN A 40 -2.38 11.41 -11.09
C GLN A 40 -2.94 12.11 -9.84
N THR A 41 -3.02 11.39 -8.71
CA THR A 41 -3.56 11.88 -7.44
C THR A 41 -2.45 12.11 -6.43
N SER A 42 -2.43 13.29 -5.80
CA SER A 42 -1.49 13.58 -4.72
C SER A 42 -1.86 12.84 -3.43
N VAL A 43 -0.87 12.59 -2.56
CA VAL A 43 -1.11 11.95 -1.25
C VAL A 43 -2.06 12.77 -0.40
N SER A 44 -1.98 14.10 -0.46
CA SER A 44 -2.90 15.00 0.24
C SER A 44 -4.34 14.83 -0.24
N ASP A 45 -4.57 14.69 -1.54
CA ASP A 45 -5.91 14.52 -2.10
C ASP A 45 -6.52 13.17 -1.68
N VAL A 46 -5.73 12.09 -1.74
CA VAL A 46 -6.16 10.77 -1.26
C VAL A 46 -6.53 10.83 0.22
N SER A 47 -5.70 11.49 1.04
CA SER A 47 -5.97 11.61 2.48
C SER A 47 -7.24 12.42 2.78
N SER A 48 -7.49 13.48 2.01
CA SER A 48 -8.68 14.31 2.12
C SER A 48 -9.94 13.53 1.73
N GLN A 49 -9.90 12.86 0.59
CA GLN A 49 -11.00 12.04 0.08
C GLN A 49 -11.30 10.87 1.02
N THR A 50 -10.27 10.24 1.60
CA THR A 50 -10.44 9.16 2.57
C THR A 50 -11.15 9.65 3.83
N ARG A 51 -10.78 10.82 4.37
CA ARG A 51 -11.47 11.41 5.53
C ARG A 51 -12.93 11.72 5.23
N GLN A 52 -13.21 12.29 4.05
CA GLN A 52 -14.58 12.60 3.62
C GLN A 52 -15.42 11.33 3.44
N TRP A 53 -14.84 10.28 2.85
CA TRP A 53 -15.49 8.98 2.71
C TRP A 53 -15.77 8.36 4.07
N MET A 54 -14.79 8.30 4.98
CA MET A 54 -14.99 7.75 6.34
C MET A 54 -16.10 8.45 7.12
N ALA A 55 -16.28 9.77 6.93
CA ALA A 55 -17.37 10.52 7.57
C ALA A 55 -18.77 10.12 7.07
N THR A 56 -18.87 9.54 5.88
CA THR A 56 -20.14 9.21 5.21
C THR A 56 -20.31 7.71 4.95
N ALA A 57 -19.31 6.90 5.30
CA ALA A 57 -19.29 5.48 5.02
C ALA A 57 -20.40 4.76 5.82
N PRO A 58 -21.23 3.92 5.18
CA PRO A 58 -22.23 3.13 5.88
C PRO A 58 -21.57 2.23 6.93
N THR A 59 -21.99 2.34 8.19
CA THR A 59 -21.49 1.51 9.31
C THR A 59 -22.17 0.14 9.39
N VAL A 60 -22.85 -0.29 8.32
CA VAL A 60 -23.71 -1.47 8.31
C VAL A 60 -22.90 -2.72 8.63
N GLY A 61 -23.14 -3.32 9.79
CA GLY A 61 -22.52 -4.57 10.25
C GLY A 61 -21.58 -4.44 11.46
N TYR A 62 -21.23 -3.22 11.88
CA TYR A 62 -20.41 -2.99 13.09
C TYR A 62 -21.15 -2.03 14.04
N PRO A 63 -22.02 -2.55 14.93
CA PRO A 63 -22.87 -1.74 15.81
C PRO A 63 -22.08 -0.99 16.88
N GLU A 64 -20.87 -1.46 17.20
CA GLU A 64 -19.88 -0.65 17.88
C GLU A 64 -19.09 0.05 16.79
N GLY A 65 -19.52 1.26 16.43
CA GLY A 65 -18.71 2.17 15.64
C GLY A 65 -17.31 2.11 16.24
N ASN A 66 -16.35 1.59 15.46
CA ASN A 66 -15.05 1.26 15.98
C ASN A 66 -14.11 2.43 15.66
N PRO A 67 -13.93 3.40 16.57
CA PRO A 67 -12.81 4.31 16.52
C PRO A 67 -11.57 3.52 16.97
N ARG A 68 -11.21 2.45 16.26
CA ARG A 68 -9.80 2.09 16.25
C ARG A 68 -9.15 3.30 15.65
N ALA A 69 -8.53 4.11 16.52
CA ALA A 69 -7.69 5.23 16.14
C ALA A 69 -6.93 4.78 14.91
N VAL A 70 -7.06 5.52 13.81
CA VAL A 70 -6.27 5.28 12.60
C VAL A 70 -4.85 5.08 13.12
N VAL A 71 -4.37 3.84 13.05
CA VAL A 71 -3.03 3.52 13.53
C VAL A 71 -2.17 4.43 12.69
N GLN A 72 -1.55 5.42 13.34
CA GLN A 72 -0.64 6.33 12.68
C GLN A 72 0.54 5.45 12.27
N THR A 73 0.45 4.85 11.10
CA THR A 73 1.57 4.18 10.46
C THR A 73 2.55 5.30 10.19
N GLY A 74 3.52 5.47 11.08
CA GLY A 74 4.53 6.51 10.96
C GLY A 74 5.10 6.47 9.54
N GLN A 75 5.20 7.64 8.91
CA GLN A 75 5.75 7.75 7.56
C GLN A 75 7.23 7.39 7.62
N LYS A 76 7.57 6.15 7.27
CA LYS A 76 8.97 5.74 7.12
C LYS A 76 9.51 6.31 5.82
N THR A 77 10.65 6.98 5.88
CA THR A 77 11.37 7.38 4.67
C THR A 77 11.87 6.14 3.94
N ARG A 78 12.14 6.26 2.63
CA ARG A 78 12.70 5.15 1.84
C ARG A 78 14.00 4.61 2.47
N ALA A 79 14.84 5.50 3.01
CA ALA A 79 16.07 5.12 3.70
C ALA A 79 15.78 4.31 4.97
N GLN A 80 14.78 4.69 5.76
CA GLN A 80 14.37 3.95 6.96
C GLN A 80 13.82 2.56 6.62
N VAL A 81 13.03 2.45 5.55
CA VAL A 81 12.53 1.14 5.05
C VAL A 81 13.69 0.26 4.59
N GLN A 82 14.66 0.82 3.86
CA GLN A 82 15.82 0.07 3.39
C GLN A 82 16.70 -0.41 4.55
N ALA A 83 16.99 0.45 5.53
CA ALA A 83 17.76 0.08 6.71
C ALA A 83 17.09 -1.05 7.51
N GLU A 84 15.77 -1.00 7.64
CA GLU A 84 14.99 -2.05 8.30
C GLU A 84 15.00 -3.36 7.51
N ALA A 85 14.88 -3.31 6.18
CA ALA A 85 14.96 -4.49 5.33
C ALA A 85 16.34 -5.17 5.45
N VAL A 86 17.43 -4.39 5.49
CA VAL A 86 18.77 -4.92 5.71
C VAL A 86 18.88 -5.57 7.09
N ALA A 87 18.40 -4.89 8.15
CA ALA A 87 18.39 -5.45 9.50
C ALA A 87 17.57 -6.76 9.58
N TRP A 88 16.47 -6.85 8.84
CA TRP A 88 15.59 -8.02 8.81
C TRP A 88 16.23 -9.25 8.17
N VAL A 89 17.01 -9.04 7.11
CA VAL A 89 17.78 -10.13 6.48
C VAL A 89 18.96 -10.52 7.36
N ALA A 90 19.70 -9.54 7.88
CA ALA A 90 20.90 -9.76 8.68
C ALA A 90 20.61 -10.47 10.02
N SER A 91 19.44 -10.23 10.62
CA SER A 91 19.06 -10.83 11.90
C SER A 91 18.64 -12.30 11.82
N GLY A 92 18.47 -12.86 10.62
CA GLY A 92 17.91 -14.21 10.46
C GLY A 92 16.38 -14.24 10.38
N MET A 93 15.69 -13.10 10.52
CA MET A 93 14.21 -13.05 10.52
C MET A 93 13.61 -13.49 9.18
N SER A 94 14.28 -13.19 8.06
CA SER A 94 13.84 -13.64 6.73
C SER A 94 13.83 -15.17 6.60
N GLN A 95 14.81 -15.84 7.19
CA GLN A 95 14.96 -17.29 7.16
C GLN A 95 13.88 -17.95 8.03
N VAL A 96 13.56 -17.37 9.18
CA VAL A 96 12.45 -17.84 10.02
C VAL A 96 11.11 -17.67 9.29
N ALA A 97 10.89 -16.52 8.63
CA ALA A 97 9.67 -16.22 7.91
C ALA A 97 9.42 -17.14 6.69
N TYR A 98 10.48 -17.55 6.00
CA TYR A 98 10.39 -18.39 4.79
C TYR A 98 10.74 -19.86 5.03
N SER A 99 11.06 -20.26 6.26
CA SER A 99 11.28 -21.67 6.57
C SER A 99 9.97 -22.46 6.58
N ASN A 100 10.02 -23.70 6.07
CA ASN A 100 8.95 -24.68 6.23
C ASN A 100 8.87 -25.26 7.65
N ALA A 101 9.78 -24.87 8.54
CA ALA A 101 9.65 -25.18 9.96
C ALA A 101 8.38 -24.49 10.43
N SER A 102 7.43 -25.30 10.91
CA SER A 102 6.18 -24.87 11.54
C SER A 102 6.37 -23.53 12.22
N LYS A 103 5.50 -22.54 11.92
CA LYS A 103 5.47 -21.18 12.49
C LYS A 103 5.44 -21.22 14.02
N ASP A 104 6.50 -21.66 14.65
CA ASP A 104 6.75 -21.50 16.05
C ASP A 104 7.25 -20.07 16.19
N SER A 105 6.30 -19.15 16.05
CA SER A 105 6.48 -17.72 16.30
C SER A 105 6.91 -17.44 17.74
N MET A 106 7.12 -18.49 18.56
CA MET A 106 7.67 -18.43 19.92
C MET A 106 8.87 -19.35 20.13
N GLY A 107 9.38 -19.98 19.07
CA GLY A 107 10.49 -20.93 19.12
C GLY A 107 11.83 -20.25 19.42
N PRO A 108 12.84 -21.01 19.90
CA PRO A 108 14.15 -20.43 20.25
C PRO A 108 14.89 -19.78 19.08
N SER A 109 14.65 -20.21 17.84
CA SER A 109 15.21 -19.61 16.64
C SER A 109 14.57 -18.26 16.33
N TYR A 110 13.23 -18.17 16.42
CA TYR A 110 12.49 -16.91 16.27
C TYR A 110 12.92 -15.88 17.32
N LYS A 111 12.96 -16.26 18.60
CA LYS A 111 13.36 -15.34 19.69
C LYS A 111 14.76 -14.78 19.52
N ARG A 112 15.71 -15.60 19.06
CA ARG A 112 17.07 -15.14 18.76
C ARG A 112 17.10 -14.16 17.59
N ALA A 113 16.39 -14.47 16.50
CA ALA A 113 16.31 -13.59 15.34
C ALA A 113 15.60 -12.26 15.65
N GLU A 114 14.58 -12.28 16.51
CA GLU A 114 13.86 -11.10 16.98
C GLU A 114 14.74 -10.19 17.85
N GLN A 115 15.48 -10.76 18.80
CA GLN A 115 16.43 -10.02 19.64
C GLN A 115 17.53 -9.35 18.80
N GLU A 116 18.08 -10.09 17.84
CA GLU A 116 19.12 -9.55 16.96
C GLU A 116 18.55 -8.47 16.03
N PHE A 117 17.33 -8.65 15.53
CA PHE A 117 16.64 -7.65 14.73
C PHE A 117 16.41 -6.35 15.51
N ALA A 118 15.97 -6.44 16.76
CA ALA A 118 15.79 -5.29 17.64
C ALA A 118 17.13 -4.56 17.88
N ARG A 119 18.21 -5.31 18.07
CA ARG A 119 19.57 -4.77 18.23
C ARG A 119 20.03 -4.00 16.98
N LEU A 120 19.90 -4.61 15.79
CA LEU A 120 20.30 -4.00 14.52
C LEU A 120 19.44 -2.78 14.15
N ARG A 121 18.14 -2.84 14.42
CA ARG A 121 17.21 -1.72 14.22
C ARG A 121 17.55 -0.53 15.12
N GLY A 122 17.92 -0.78 16.39
CA GLY A 122 18.36 0.26 17.32
C GLY A 122 19.66 0.94 16.89
N GLN A 123 20.60 0.17 16.31
CA GLN A 123 21.86 0.70 15.78
C GLN A 123 21.64 1.53 14.50
N GLY A 124 20.77 1.09 13.58
CA GLY A 124 20.44 1.82 12.36
C GLY A 124 19.57 3.07 12.57
N GLY A 125 18.78 3.14 13.65
CA GLY A 125 18.03 4.35 14.02
C GLY A 125 18.92 5.46 14.60
N SER A 126 20.06 5.09 15.19
CA SER A 126 21.00 6.02 15.82
C SER A 126 21.87 6.80 14.81
N VAL A 127 22.05 6.27 13.59
CA VAL A 127 22.75 6.94 12.48
C VAL A 127 21.86 7.83 11.61
N ALA A 128 20.53 7.72 11.73
CA ALA A 128 19.58 8.54 10.96
C ALA A 128 19.10 9.79 11.72
N SER A 129 19.65 10.06 12.92
CA SER A 129 19.22 11.12 13.84
C SER A 129 20.31 12.15 14.13
N GLN A 130 21.34 12.26 13.28
CA GLN A 130 22.40 13.27 13.34
C GLN A 130 22.48 14.04 12.03
#